data_AF-A0A9Q4BV58-F1
#
_entry.id   AF-A0A9Q4BV58-F1
#
_cell.length_a   1.000
_cell.length_b   1.000
_cell.length_c   1.000
_cell.angle_alpha   90.00
_cell.angle_beta   90.00
_cell.angle_gamma   90.00
#
_symmetry.space_group_name_H-M   'P 1'
#
loop_
_entity.id
_entity.type
_entity.pdbx_description
1 polymer ?
#
loop_
_entity_poly.entity_id
_entity_poly.type
_entity_poly.pdbx_seq_one_letter_code
_entity_poly.pdbx_strand_id
1 'polypeptide(L)' 'MKYLIIVENTKTGFSAYSPDLEGCVATGFSNEEVERAMLLAIEAHLKSLREEGYIIPEPGCYAKYIEVPDKTHEEYSMGQ' A
#
# COMPACT_ATOMS: atom_id res chain seq x y z
N MET A 1 4.15 16.27 -3.96
CA MET A 1 4.76 15.06 -3.37
C MET A 1 4.06 13.85 -3.97
N LYS A 2 4.69 12.68 -4.00
CA LYS A 2 4.08 11.43 -4.49
C LYS A 2 4.30 10.37 -3.41
N TYR A 3 3.24 9.70 -2.98
CA TYR A 3 3.31 8.57 -2.05
C TYR A 3 3.04 7.28 -2.81
N LEU A 4 3.75 6.21 -2.46
CA LEU A 4 3.42 4.88 -2.96
C LEU A 4 2.13 4.40 -2.28
N ILE A 5 1.20 3.87 -3.05
CA ILE A 5 0.05 3.13 -2.52
C ILE A 5 0.14 1.67 -2.98
N ILE A 6 -0.21 0.75 -2.10
CA ILE A 6 -0.43 -0.66 -2.42
C ILE A 6 -1.94 -0.85 -2.53
N VAL A 7 -2.40 -1.40 -3.65
CA VAL A 7 -3.80 -1.72 -3.90
C VAL A 7 -3.97 -3.23 -3.93
N GLU A 8 -4.87 -3.75 -3.11
CA GLU A 8 -5.12 -5.16 -2.91
C GLU A 8 -6.55 -5.53 -3.29
N ASN A 9 -6.73 -6.67 -3.95
CA ASN A 9 -8.04 -7.23 -4.20
C ASN A 9 -8.64 -7.78 -2.89
N THR A 10 -9.91 -7.49 -2.66
CA THR A 10 -10.71 -8.07 -1.59
C THR A 10 -11.83 -8.92 -2.19
N LYS A 11 -12.66 -9.56 -1.34
CA LYS A 11 -13.81 -10.35 -1.81
C LYS A 11 -14.85 -9.52 -2.56
N THR A 12 -14.94 -8.22 -2.28
CA THR A 12 -16.04 -7.36 -2.74
C THR A 12 -15.57 -6.10 -3.47
N GLY A 13 -14.27 -5.94 -3.71
CA GLY A 13 -13.68 -4.72 -4.27
C GLY A 13 -12.19 -4.64 -3.96
N PHE A 14 -11.72 -3.48 -3.55
CA PHE A 14 -10.32 -3.16 -3.34
C PHE A 14 -10.09 -2.50 -1.98
N SER A 15 -8.94 -2.79 -1.37
CA SER A 15 -8.36 -2.04 -0.27
C SER A 15 -7.07 -1.41 -0.73
N ALA A 16 -6.70 -0.28 -0.14
CA ALA A 16 -5.41 0.34 -0.40
C ALA A 16 -4.82 0.97 0.86
N TYR A 17 -3.50 1.06 0.90
CA TYR A 17 -2.76 1.72 1.96
C TYR A 17 -1.45 2.32 1.43
N SER A 18 -0.91 3.30 2.15
CA SER A 18 0.42 3.84 1.88
C SER A 18 1.44 3.29 2.88
N PRO A 19 2.51 2.60 2.45
CA PRO A 19 3.57 2.16 3.36
C PRO A 19 4.32 3.31 4.04
N ASP A 20 4.32 4.50 3.44
CA ASP A 20 4.98 5.70 3.97
C ASP A 20 4.11 6.48 4.97
N LEU A 21 2.79 6.21 5.01
CA LEU A 21 1.84 6.94 5.85
C LEU A 21 1.05 5.95 6.72
N GLU A 22 1.56 5.71 7.92
CA GLU A 22 0.96 4.77 8.87
C GLU A 22 -0.51 5.13 9.16
N GLY A 23 -1.39 4.13 9.06
CA GLY A 23 -2.82 4.31 9.28
C GLY A 23 -3.59 4.97 8.13
N CYS A 24 -2.92 5.35 7.03
CA CYS A 24 -3.58 5.89 5.85
C CYS A 24 -4.06 4.76 4.93
N VAL A 25 -5.37 4.47 5.00
CA VAL A 25 -6.02 3.37 4.28
C VAL A 25 -7.32 3.82 3.62
N ALA A 26 -7.72 3.15 2.55
CA ALA A 26 -9.02 3.36 1.89
C ALA A 26 -9.54 2.07 1.25
N THR A 27 -10.83 2.07 0.89
CA THR A 27 -11.49 0.98 0.17
C THR A 27 -12.33 1.52 -0.98
N GLY A 28 -12.57 0.72 -2.02
CA GLY A 28 -13.44 1.07 -3.14
C GLY A 28 -13.90 -0.16 -3.92
N PHE A 29 -14.92 -0.03 -4.77
CA PHE A 29 -15.43 -1.12 -5.61
C PHE A 29 -14.72 -1.22 -6.97
N SER A 30 -13.96 -0.19 -7.37
CA SER A 30 -13.08 -0.20 -8.55
C SER A 30 -11.70 0.37 -8.21
N ASN A 31 -10.73 0.15 -9.13
CA ASN A 31 -9.41 0.77 -9.04
C ASN A 31 -9.51 2.30 -8.97
N GLU A 32 -10.32 2.93 -9.83
CA GLU A 32 -10.47 4.38 -9.84
C GLU A 32 -11.13 4.92 -8.56
N GLU A 33 -12.05 4.16 -7.98
CA GLU A 33 -12.69 4.55 -6.71
C GLU A 33 -11.70 4.48 -5.55
N VAL A 34 -10.96 3.37 -5.41
CA VAL A 34 -10.01 3.22 -4.31
C VAL A 34 -8.84 4.19 -4.44
N GLU A 35 -8.36 4.47 -5.65
CA GLU A 35 -7.31 5.48 -5.89
C GLU A 35 -7.77 6.90 -5.52
N ARG A 36 -9.00 7.28 -5.89
CA ARG A 36 -9.58 8.57 -5.49
C ARG A 36 -9.76 8.65 -3.98
N ALA A 37 -10.23 7.57 -3.35
CA ALA A 37 -10.40 7.51 -1.90
C ALA A 37 -9.05 7.64 -1.17
N MET A 38 -7.99 6.98 -1.68
CA MET A 38 -6.63 7.13 -1.15
C MET A 38 -6.09 8.55 -1.29
N LEU A 39 -6.33 9.22 -2.42
CA LEU A 39 -5.92 10.62 -2.60
C LEU A 39 -6.53 11.50 -1.49
N LEU A 40 -7.85 11.37 -1.26
CA LEU A 40 -8.55 12.14 -0.23
C LEU A 40 -8.06 11.79 1.19
N ALA A 41 -7.83 10.51 1.48
CA ALA A 41 -7.33 10.05 2.77
C ALA A 41 -5.94 10.62 3.06
N ILE A 42 -5.05 10.63 2.06
CA ILE A 42 -3.70 11.19 2.19
C ILE A 42 -3.77 12.71 2.38
N GLU A 43 -4.56 13.43 1.58
CA GLU A 43 -4.72 14.88 1.74
C GLU A 43 -5.24 15.27 3.12
N ALA A 44 -6.24 14.53 3.63
CA ALA A 44 -6.78 14.73 4.96
C ALA A 44 -5.73 14.45 6.04
N HIS A 45 -5.01 13.33 5.95
CA HIS A 45 -3.99 12.95 6.93
C HIS A 45 -2.84 13.97 7.01
N LEU A 46 -2.32 14.40 5.85
CA LEU A 46 -1.26 15.42 5.78
C LEU A 46 -1.72 16.78 6.33
N LYS A 47 -2.99 17.13 6.11
CA LYS A 47 -3.58 18.34 6.69
C LYS A 47 -3.61 18.25 8.21
N SER A 48 -4.10 17.15 8.78
CA SER A 48 -4.14 16.93 10.23
C SER A 48 -2.75 16.99 10.85
N LEU A 49 -1.75 16.32 10.27
CA LEU A 49 -0.36 16.37 10.75
C LEU A 49 0.18 17.80 10.79
N ARG A 50 -0.11 18.61 9.76
CA ARG A 50 0.29 20.02 9.71
C ARG A 50 -0.41 20.87 10.78
N GLU A 51 -1.70 20.65 10.98
CA GLU A 51 -2.51 21.39 11.97
C GLU A 51 -2.06 21.07 13.41
N GLU A 52 -1.66 19.82 13.66
CA GLU A 52 -1.16 19.36 14.96
C GLU A 52 0.33 19.64 15.17
N GLY A 53 1.03 20.16 14.16
CA GLY A 53 2.46 20.51 14.24
C GLY A 53 3.41 19.33 14.17
N TYR A 54 2.94 18.17 13.70
CA TYR A 54 3.78 16.99 13.45
C TYR A 54 4.62 17.16 12.18
N ILE A 55 5.72 16.42 12.13
CA ILE A 55 6.57 16.32 10.93
C ILE A 55 5.80 15.51 9.88
N ILE A 56 5.77 16.05 8.65
CA ILE A 56 5.21 15.32 7.51
C ILE A 56 6.21 14.24 7.09
N PRO A 57 5.79 12.96 7.00
CA PRO A 57 6.65 11.89 6.51
C PRO A 57 7.06 12.16 5.06
N GLU A 58 8.35 12.10 4.77
CA GLU A 58 8.82 12.16 3.38
C GLU A 58 8.56 10.80 2.70
N PRO A 59 8.04 10.79 1.45
CA PRO A 59 7.83 9.55 0.72
C PRO A 59 9.16 8.88 0.39
N GLY A 60 9.34 7.64 0.83
CA GLY A 60 10.58 6.87 0.67
C GLY A 60 10.39 5.48 0.09
N CYS A 61 9.16 4.95 0.09
CA CYS A 61 8.90 3.61 -0.40
C CYS A 61 8.86 3.54 -1.93
N TYR A 62 9.37 2.44 -2.46
CA TYR A 62 9.26 2.07 -3.88
C TYR A 62 8.77 0.63 -4.00
N ALA A 63 7.99 0.35 -5.05
CA ALA A 63 7.57 -0.99 -5.37
C ALA A 63 8.54 -1.63 -6.37
N LYS A 64 8.82 -2.93 -6.20
CA LYS A 64 9.59 -3.72 -7.15
C LYS A 64 9.04 -5.14 -7.20
N TYR A 65 8.72 -5.62 -8.40
CA TYR A 65 8.48 -7.04 -8.62
C TYR A 65 9.81 -7.79 -8.59
N ILE A 66 9.85 -8.90 -7.87
CA ILE A 66 10.98 -9.83 -7.84
C ILE A 66 10.51 -11.15 -8.44
N GLU A 67 11.24 -11.66 -9.42
CA GLU A 67 10.99 -12.97 -10.00
C GLU A 67 11.50 -14.04 -9.04
N VAL A 68 10.63 -14.98 -8.66
CA VAL A 68 11.00 -16.16 -7.88
C VAL A 68 11.12 -17.34 -8.84
N PRO A 69 12.29 -18.01 -8.92
CA PRO A 69 12.43 -19.18 -9.77
C PRO A 69 11.50 -20.29 -9.26
N ASP A 70 10.76 -20.91 -10.19
CA ASP A 70 9.84 -22.00 -9.90
C ASP A 70 10.61 -23.26 -9.46
N LYS A 71 10.74 -23.46 -8.16
CA LYS A 71 11.28 -24.70 -7.59
C LYS A 71 10.19 -25.76 -7.54
N THR A 72 9.90 -26.37 -8.69
CA THR A 72 9.06 -27.55 -8.74
C THR A 72 9.76 -28.73 -8.04
N HIS A 73 9.31 -29.04 -6.83
CA HIS A 73 9.21 -30.38 -6.22
C HIS A 73 10.44 -31.29 -5.95
N GLU A 74 11.70 -30.85 -5.94
CA GLU A 74 12.81 -31.79 -5.59
C GLU A 74 13.47 -31.60 -4.21
N GLU A 75 13.37 -30.44 -3.54
CA GLU A 75 14.19 -30.19 -2.33
C GLU A 75 13.49 -30.44 -0.97
N TYR A 76 12.18 -30.73 -0.91
CA TYR A 76 11.50 -31.04 0.37
C TYR A 76 11.52 -32.54 0.75
N SER A 77 12.14 -33.42 -0.05
CA SER A 77 12.29 -34.85 0.27
C SER A 77 13.63 -35.21 0.93
N MET A 78 14.56 -34.27 1.14
CA MET A 78 15.78 -34.53 1.92
C MET A 78 15.82 -33.67 3.17
N GLY A 79 14.97 -34.04 4.12
CA GLY A 79 14.96 -33.51 5.48
C GLY A 79 14.13 -34.40 6.40
N GLN A 80 14.36 -35.73 6.33
CA GLN A 80 14.15 -36.60 7.48
C GLN A 80 15.25 -36.32 8.52
#